data_AF-A0A2K3LMM0-F1
#
_entry.id   AF-A0A2K3LMM0-F1
#
_cell.length_a   1.000
_cell.length_b   1.000
_cell.length_c   1.000
_cell.angle_alpha   90.00
_cell.angle_beta   90.00
_cell.angle_gamma   90.00
#
_symmetry.space_group_name_H-M   'P 1'
#
loop_
_entity.id
_entity.type
_entity.pdbx_description
1 polymer ?
#
loop_
_entity_poly.entity_id
_entity_poly.type
_entity_poly.pdbx_seq_one_letter_code
_entity_poly.pdbx_strand_id
1 'polypeptide(L)'
;MVEKLMTNTIKDDEQCLLPGIRPPELEFPLSSIFVDIQLPLGAYGTRSSSALFVTSNKEVTFYEKHLDQKQWKENTVTYQISET
;
A
#
# COMPACT_ATOMS: atom_id res chain seq x y z
N MET A 1 -8.85 0.17 -7.55
CA MET A 1 -8.74 1.37 -6.67
C MET A 1 -7.63 1.20 -5.65
N VAL A 2 -7.60 0.08 -4.90
CA VAL A 2 -6.54 -0.22 -3.92
C VAL A 2 -5.15 -0.19 -4.55
N GLU A 3 -4.92 -0.93 -5.64
CA GLU A 3 -3.63 -0.93 -6.32
C GLU A 3 -3.17 0.50 -6.68
N LYS A 4 -4.03 1.27 -7.38
CA LYS A 4 -3.76 2.67 -7.75
C LYS A 4 -3.42 3.57 -6.54
N LEU A 5 -4.01 3.32 -5.38
CA LEU A 5 -3.72 4.06 -4.15
C LEU A 5 -2.39 3.59 -3.53
N MET A 6 -2.20 2.28 -3.42
CA MET A 6 -1.04 1.67 -2.76
C MET A 6 0.24 1.75 -3.59
N THR A 7 0.17 1.95 -4.90
CA THR A 7 1.34 2.16 -5.78
C THR A 7 1.46 3.60 -6.25
N ASN A 8 0.77 4.53 -5.58
CA ASN A 8 0.80 5.94 -5.97
C ASN A 8 2.18 6.53 -5.65
N THR A 9 2.84 7.11 -6.65
CA THR A 9 4.17 7.74 -6.50
C THR A 9 4.11 9.27 -6.60
N ILE A 10 2.91 9.86 -6.63
CA ILE A 10 2.74 11.31 -6.67
C ILE A 10 3.19 11.84 -5.31
N LYS A 11 4.21 12.71 -5.37
CA LYS A 11 4.73 13.38 -4.18
C LYS A 11 3.91 14.63 -3.91
N ASP A 12 3.85 15.01 -2.63
CA ASP A 12 3.33 16.31 -2.27
C ASP A 12 4.24 17.41 -2.84
N ASP A 13 3.69 18.61 -3.03
CA ASP A 13 4.50 19.73 -3.52
C ASP A 13 5.55 20.16 -2.48
N GLU A 14 6.62 20.82 -2.92
CA GLU A 14 7.67 21.31 -2.00
C GLU A 14 7.17 22.41 -1.03
N GLN A 15 5.92 22.84 -1.18
CA GLN A 15 5.25 23.81 -0.30
C GLN A 15 4.49 23.11 0.83
N CYS A 16 4.65 21.79 0.98
CA CYS A 16 4.03 20.99 2.02
C CYS A 16 4.12 21.68 3.40
N LEU A 17 2.96 22.08 3.91
CA LEU A 17 2.82 22.80 5.19
C LEU A 17 3.06 21.88 6.41
N LEU A 18 3.26 20.58 6.18
CA LEU A 18 3.56 19.64 7.22
C LEU A 18 5.01 19.81 7.67
N PRO A 19 5.29 19.72 8.98
CA PRO A 19 6.67 19.74 9.46
C PRO A 19 7.40 18.53 8.86
N GLY A 20 8.40 18.77 8.01
CA GLY A 20 9.23 17.71 7.43
C GLY A 20 9.85 16.89 8.56
N ILE A 21 9.31 15.69 8.80
CA ILE A 21 9.69 14.84 9.94
C ILE A 21 11.05 14.20 9.65
N ARG A 22 11.32 13.88 8.37
CA ARG A 22 12.61 13.40 7.85
C ARG A 22 12.91 14.05 6.48
N PRO A 23 14.16 13.99 5.99
CA PRO A 23 14.47 14.39 4.61
C PRO A 23 13.59 13.68 3.58
N PRO A 24 13.17 14.33 2.48
CA PRO A 24 12.31 13.74 1.45
C PRO A 24 12.83 12.41 0.89
N GLU A 25 14.15 12.24 0.84
CA GLU A 25 14.82 11.02 0.38
C GLU A 25 14.57 9.83 1.31
N LEU A 26 14.27 10.08 2.59
CA LEU A 26 13.97 9.07 3.61
C LEU A 26 12.48 8.92 3.89
N GLU A 27 11.68 9.97 3.77
CA GLU A 27 10.23 9.87 4.01
C GLU A 27 9.53 8.98 2.98
N PHE A 28 9.89 9.12 1.71
CA PHE A 28 9.27 8.34 0.64
C PHE A 28 9.47 6.82 0.83
N PRO A 29 10.70 6.31 1.07
CA PRO A 29 10.90 4.88 1.35
C PRO A 29 10.21 4.34 2.59
N LEU A 30 9.89 5.22 3.55
CA LEU A 30 9.34 4.87 4.86
C LEU A 30 7.82 5.12 4.92
N SER A 31 7.21 5.44 3.78
CA SER A 31 5.78 5.64 3.66
C SER A 31 5.02 4.32 3.68
N SER A 32 3.75 4.36 4.11
CA SER A 32 2.89 3.16 4.22
C SER A 32 2.41 2.61 2.86
N ILE A 33 2.80 3.23 1.75
CA ILE A 33 2.50 2.73 0.41
C ILE A 33 3.45 1.61 0.03
N PHE A 34 3.21 0.98 -1.11
CA PHE A 34 4.12 -0.01 -1.66
C PHE A 34 5.41 0.67 -2.07
N VAL A 35 6.48 0.36 -1.34
CA VAL A 35 7.82 0.77 -1.68
C VAL A 35 8.65 -0.50 -1.83
N ASP A 36 9.38 -0.63 -2.93
CA ASP A 36 10.41 -1.65 -3.13
C ASP A 36 11.70 -0.90 -3.43
N ILE A 37 12.60 -0.80 -2.44
CA ILE A 37 13.88 -0.12 -2.62
C ILE A 37 15.03 -1.08 -2.34
N GLN A 38 16.08 -0.93 -3.14
CA GLN A 38 17.34 -1.59 -2.88
C GLN A 38 18.23 -0.67 -2.05
N LEU A 39 18.46 -1.02 -0.79
CA LEU A 39 19.49 -0.41 0.03
C LEU A 39 20.80 -1.21 -0.10
N PRO A 40 21.97 -0.62 0.23
CA PRO A 40 23.23 -1.36 0.32
C PRO A 40 23.16 -2.57 1.27
N LEU A 41 22.30 -2.50 2.28
CA LEU A 41 22.06 -3.55 3.27
C LEU A 41 21.02 -4.60 2.82
N GLY A 42 20.39 -4.41 1.65
CA GLY A 42 19.38 -5.32 1.10
C GLY A 42 18.06 -4.63 0.72
N ALA A 43 17.09 -5.42 0.28
CA ALA A 43 15.77 -4.92 -0.11
C ALA A 43 14.95 -4.48 1.13
N TYR A 44 14.52 -3.23 1.12
CA TYR A 44 13.69 -2.61 2.14
C TYR A 44 12.38 -2.13 1.53
N GLY A 45 11.27 -2.33 2.25
CA GLY A 45 9.97 -1.93 1.76
C GLY A 45 8.79 -2.76 2.25
N THR A 46 7.62 -2.42 1.74
CA THR A 46 6.34 -3.06 2.06
C THR A 46 6.25 -4.41 1.31
N ARG A 47 6.48 -5.51 2.03
CA ARG A 47 6.53 -6.87 1.44
C ARG A 47 5.16 -7.52 1.24
N SER A 48 4.13 -6.99 1.89
CA SER A 48 2.75 -7.40 1.75
C SER A 48 1.82 -6.23 2.03
N SER A 49 0.70 -6.17 1.32
CA SER A 49 -0.35 -5.18 1.52
C SER A 49 -1.70 -5.87 1.44
N SER A 50 -2.60 -5.47 2.33
CA SER A 50 -3.99 -5.92 2.32
C SER A 50 -4.89 -4.72 2.50
N ALA A 51 -6.03 -4.73 1.82
CA ALA A 51 -7.04 -3.69 1.94
C ALA A 51 -8.44 -4.30 1.96
N LEU A 52 -9.31 -3.68 2.74
CA LEU A 52 -10.74 -3.96 2.76
C LEU A 52 -11.46 -2.76 2.19
N PHE A 53 -12.25 -3.00 1.15
CA PHE A 53 -13.17 -2.04 0.59
C PHE A 53 -14.58 -2.45 0.98
N VAL A 54 -15.29 -1.59 1.70
CA VAL A 54 -16.65 -1.85 2.19
C VAL A 54 -17.58 -0.79 1.63
N THR A 55 -18.66 -1.23 1.05
CA THR A 55 -19.71 -0.38 0.48
C THR A 55 -20.96 -0.41 1.37
N SER A 56 -21.84 0.59 1.19
CA SER A 56 -23.08 0.69 1.97
C SER A 56 -24.06 -0.46 1.70
N ASN A 57 -23.97 -1.12 0.53
CA ASN A 57 -24.75 -2.32 0.19
C ASN A 57 -24.17 -3.60 0.82
N LYS A 58 -23.25 -3.49 1.78
CA LYS A 58 -22.64 -4.61 2.52
C LYS A 58 -21.76 -5.55 1.68
N GLU A 59 -21.40 -5.13 0.47
CA GLU A 59 -20.35 -5.80 -0.29
C GLU A 59 -18.99 -5.44 0.31
N VAL A 60 -18.15 -6.47 0.47
CA VAL A 60 -16.80 -6.34 1.00
C VAL A 60 -15.83 -6.94 -0.01
N THR A 61 -14.92 -6.14 -0.52
CA THR A 61 -13.83 -6.62 -1.37
C THR A 61 -12.53 -6.60 -0.57
N PHE A 62 -11.96 -7.78 -0.37
CA PHE A 62 -10.64 -7.98 0.21
C PHE A 62 -9.61 -8.07 -0.92
N TYR A 63 -8.62 -7.19 -0.89
CA TYR A 63 -7.47 -7.23 -1.77
C TYR A 63 -6.24 -7.59 -0.96
N GLU A 64 -5.38 -8.43 -1.52
CA GLU A 64 -4.07 -8.76 -0.96
C GLU A 64 -3.02 -8.84 -2.06
N LYS A 65 -1.84 -8.30 -1.78
CA LYS A 65 -0.62 -8.49 -2.57
C LYS A 65 0.53 -8.82 -1.64
N HIS A 66 1.22 -9.92 -1.89
CA HIS A 66 2.38 -10.35 -1.08
C HIS A 66 3.46 -11.00 -1.94
N LEU A 67 4.68 -11.01 -1.41
CA LEU A 67 5.81 -11.69 -2.05
C LEU A 67 5.87 -13.14 -1.59
N ASP A 68 5.76 -14.10 -2.51
CA ASP A 68 5.98 -15.52 -2.25
C ASP A 68 7.08 -16.06 -3.17
N GLN A 69 8.13 -16.67 -2.61
CA GLN A 69 9.29 -17.18 -3.36
C GLN A 69 9.89 -16.19 -4.38
N LYS A 70 9.94 -14.89 -4.04
CA LYS A 70 10.38 -13.78 -4.91
C LYS A 70 9.44 -13.47 -6.10
N GLN A 71 8.26 -14.05 -6.13
CA GLN A 71 7.21 -13.72 -7.08
C GLN A 71 6.10 -12.95 -6.37
N TRP A 72 5.67 -11.85 -6.96
CA TRP A 72 4.51 -11.12 -6.46
C TRP A 72 3.23 -11.90 -6.76
N LYS A 73 2.48 -12.20 -5.71
CA LYS A 73 1.14 -12.78 -5.79
C LYS A 73 0.11 -11.74 -5.43
N GLU A 74 -0.99 -11.76 -6.15
CA GLU A 74 -2.11 -10.86 -5.94
C GLU A 74 -3.40 -11.68 -5.91
N ASN A 75 -4.28 -11.33 -4.98
CA ASN A 75 -5.58 -11.95 -4.84
C ASN A 75 -6.63 -10.90 -4.49
N THR A 76 -7.82 -11.05 -5.05
CA THR A 76 -8.97 -10.23 -4.71
C THR A 76 -10.18 -11.15 -4.52
N VAL A 77 -10.85 -11.03 -3.37
CA VAL A 77 -12.03 -11.81 -3.05
C VAL A 77 -13.14 -10.89 -2.59
N THR A 78 -14.34 -11.09 -3.14
CA THR A 78 -15.52 -10.32 -2.80
C THR A 78 -16.49 -11.17 -2.00
N TYR A 79 -17.01 -10.60 -0.92
CA TYR A 79 -17.93 -11.22 0.03
C TYR A 79 -19.15 -10.31 0.22
N GLN A 80 -20.26 -10.92 0.68
CA GLN A 80 -21.45 -10.20 1.10
C GLN A 80 -21.65 -10.40 2.60
N ILE A 81 -21.76 -9.33 3.38
CA ILE A 81 -22.03 -9.46 4.82
C ILE A 81 -23.48 -9.93 5.00
N SER A 82 -23.66 -11.11 5.61
CA SER A 82 -24.97 -11.65 5.98
C SER A 82 -25.55 -10.90 7.18
N GLU A 83 -26.88 -10.82 7.25
CA GLU A 83 -27.58 -10.44 8.47
C GLU A 83 -27.65 -11.64 9.43
N THR A 84 -27.52 -11.38 10.72
CA THR A 84 -27.56 -12.37 11.80
C THR A 84 -28.99 -12.60 12.27
#